data_AF-A0A926QYD5-F1
#
_entry.id   AF-A0A926QYD5-F1
#
_cell.length_a   1.000
_cell.length_b   1.000
_cell.length_c   1.000
_cell.angle_alpha   90.00
_cell.angle_beta   90.00
_cell.angle_gamma   90.00
#
_symmetry.space_group_name_H-M   'P 1'
#
loop_
_entity.id
_entity.type
_entity.pdbx_description
1 polymer ?
#
loop_
_entity_poly.entity_id
_entity_poly.type
_entity_poly.pdbx_seq_one_letter_code
_entity_poly.pdbx_strand_id
1 'polypeptide(L)'
;MAEKRRLKRPATLIPLIGVIFLVGWMATVIVSILNEEPDGEPTLNELSSAVERALKDGDAGAFGRLVDSDSSGDDYAANYVERLDRTRPQGIRTTVLRREKDPAITVVANVDGGGVVCSTWSAIRSEGRWVLDAAPALSQDGGCGAAGGDNSR
;
A
#
# COMPACT_ATOMS: atom_id res chain seq x y z
N MET A 1 -62.86 37.44 14.08
CA MET A 1 -61.51 37.69 14.63
C MET A 1 -60.78 36.37 14.71
N ALA A 2 -59.54 36.32 14.23
CA ALA A 2 -58.83 35.11 13.82
C ALA A 2 -58.40 34.19 14.98
N GLU A 3 -58.63 32.88 14.80
CA GLU A 3 -58.20 31.80 15.68
C GLU A 3 -56.71 31.48 15.43
N LYS A 4 -55.85 31.86 16.39
CA LYS A 4 -54.42 31.52 16.37
C LYS A 4 -54.25 30.04 16.74
N ARG A 5 -54.23 29.15 15.74
CA ARG A 5 -53.76 27.77 15.90
C ARG A 5 -52.28 27.80 16.28
N ARG A 6 -51.98 27.67 17.58
CA ARG A 6 -50.62 27.42 18.05
C ARG A 6 -50.21 26.03 17.62
N LEU A 7 -49.42 25.94 16.55
CA LEU A 7 -48.65 24.73 16.25
C LEU A 7 -47.76 24.43 17.47
N LYS A 8 -48.11 23.39 18.22
CA LYS A 8 -47.18 22.73 19.13
C LYS A 8 -46.04 22.22 18.26
N ARG A 9 -44.88 22.90 18.30
CA ARG A 9 -43.65 22.37 17.70
C ARG A 9 -43.40 20.99 18.32
N PRO A 10 -43.35 19.91 17.55
CA PRO A 10 -43.17 18.57 18.10
C PRO A 10 -41.74 18.46 18.62
N ALA A 11 -41.57 18.60 19.94
CA ALA A 11 -40.31 18.41 20.64
C ALA A 11 -39.70 17.00 20.42
N THR A 12 -40.49 16.08 19.87
CA THR A 12 -40.13 14.70 19.52
C THR A 12 -39.35 14.57 18.21
N LEU A 13 -39.33 15.58 17.32
CA LEU A 13 -38.57 15.48 16.06
C LEU A 13 -37.06 15.62 16.25
N ILE A 14 -36.62 16.39 17.24
CA ILE A 14 -35.21 16.65 17.52
C ILE A 14 -34.43 15.37 17.87
N PRO A 15 -34.89 14.50 18.81
CA PRO A 15 -34.19 13.26 19.11
C PRO A 15 -34.24 12.27 17.93
N LEU A 16 -35.32 12.26 17.15
CA LEU A 16 -35.45 11.37 16.00
C LEU A 16 -34.44 11.70 14.89
N ILE A 17 -34.23 12.99 14.61
CA ILE A 17 -33.21 13.46 13.66
C ILE A 17 -31.82 13.08 14.14
N GLY A 18 -31.54 13.23 15.45
CA GLY A 18 -30.26 12.83 16.04
C GLY A 18 -29.98 11.33 15.88
N VAL A 19 -30.98 10.48 16.11
CA VAL A 19 -30.86 9.03 15.94
C VAL A 19 -30.61 8.65 14.48
N ILE A 20 -31.36 9.23 13.54
CA ILE A 20 -31.18 8.97 12.10
C ILE A 20 -29.77 9.37 11.64
N PHE A 21 -29.29 10.53 12.09
CA PHE A 21 -27.95 11.00 11.77
C PHE A 21 -26.88 10.06 12.33
N LEU A 22 -27.03 9.62 13.59
CA LEU A 22 -26.08 8.71 14.23
C LEU A 22 -26.05 7.34 13.55
N VAL A 23 -27.22 6.79 13.18
CA VAL A 23 -27.30 5.53 12.42
C VAL A 23 -26.66 5.67 11.04
N GLY A 24 -26.90 6.79 10.35
CA GLY A 24 -26.25 7.08 9.07
C GLY A 24 -24.73 7.16 9.18
N TRP A 25 -24.23 7.91 10.17
CA TRP A 25 -22.79 8.02 10.44
C TRP A 25 -22.16 6.67 10.77
N MET A 26 -22.79 5.87 11.64
CA MET A 26 -22.30 4.54 11.99
C MET A 26 -22.26 3.62 10.76
N ALA A 27 -23.28 3.66 9.89
CA ALA A 27 -23.28 2.91 8.64
C ALA A 27 -22.11 3.33 7.73
N THR A 28 -21.80 4.63 7.64
CA THR A 28 -20.65 5.13 6.90
C THR A 28 -19.32 4.62 7.47
N VAL A 29 -19.15 4.65 8.79
CA VAL A 29 -17.94 4.12 9.45
C VAL A 29 -17.80 2.62 9.21
N ILE A 30 -18.88 1.85 9.38
CA ILE A 30 -18.88 0.41 9.14
C ILE A 30 -18.53 0.08 7.69
N VAL A 31 -19.13 0.78 6.71
CA VAL A 31 -18.81 0.59 5.29
C VAL A 31 -17.36 0.96 4.99
N SER A 32 -16.82 1.99 5.64
CA SER A 32 -15.42 2.39 5.45
C SER A 32 -14.45 1.32 5.95
N ILE A 33 -14.73 0.72 7.12
CA ILE A 33 -13.93 -0.39 7.67
C ILE A 33 -14.08 -1.65 6.80
N LEU A 34 -15.28 -1.96 6.32
CA LEU A 34 -15.50 -3.14 5.47
C LEU A 34 -14.90 -3.02 4.07
N ASN A 35 -14.65 -1.79 3.60
CA ASN A 35 -14.05 -1.53 2.29
C ASN A 35 -12.52 -1.34 2.35
N GLU A 36 -11.89 -1.41 3.52
CA GLU A 36 -10.43 -1.46 3.57
C GLU A 36 -9.96 -2.70 2.84
N GLU A 37 -9.20 -2.49 1.76
CA GLU A 37 -8.58 -3.58 1.05
C GLU A 37 -7.62 -4.28 2.02
N PRO A 38 -7.71 -5.62 2.17
CA PRO A 38 -6.87 -6.35 3.10
C PRO A 38 -5.40 -6.18 2.74
N ASP A 39 -4.55 -6.03 3.76
CA ASP A 39 -3.12 -5.91 3.59
C ASP A 39 -2.52 -7.13 2.87
N GLY A 40 -1.50 -6.89 2.05
CA GLY A 40 -0.85 -7.89 1.23
C GLY A 40 -1.74 -8.54 0.16
N GLU A 41 -1.24 -9.61 -0.45
CA GLU A 41 -1.86 -10.25 -1.61
C GLU A 41 -1.98 -11.77 -1.47
N PRO A 42 -2.94 -12.44 -2.16
CA PRO A 42 -3.14 -13.88 -2.04
C PRO A 42 -1.94 -14.71 -2.50
N THR A 43 -1.23 -14.22 -3.53
CA THR A 43 -0.10 -14.87 -4.17
C THR A 43 1.12 -13.95 -4.31
N LEU A 44 2.31 -14.54 -4.43
CA LEU A 44 3.57 -13.79 -4.66
C LEU A 44 3.55 -12.96 -5.95
N ASN A 45 2.87 -13.44 -7.00
CA ASN A 45 2.80 -12.72 -8.27
C ASN A 45 1.88 -11.50 -8.19
N GLU A 46 0.77 -11.63 -7.45
CA GLU A 46 -0.12 -10.50 -7.16
C GLU A 46 0.61 -9.49 -6.29
N LEU A 47 1.35 -9.93 -5.25
CA LEU A 47 2.19 -9.05 -4.43
C LEU A 47 3.20 -8.28 -5.29
N SER A 48 3.96 -8.96 -6.15
CA SER A 48 4.91 -8.32 -7.06
C SER A 48 4.23 -7.29 -7.97
N SER A 49 3.08 -7.63 -8.53
CA SER A 49 2.31 -6.75 -9.43
C SER A 49 1.75 -5.53 -8.70
N ALA A 50 1.27 -5.71 -7.47
CA ALA A 50 0.76 -4.65 -6.62
C ALA A 50 1.89 -3.69 -6.20
N VAL A 51 3.06 -4.23 -5.81
CA VAL A 51 4.26 -3.44 -5.50
C VAL A 51 4.68 -2.61 -6.70
N GLU A 52 4.76 -3.22 -7.89
CA GLU A 52 5.14 -2.51 -9.10
C GLU A 52 4.18 -1.35 -9.40
N ARG A 53 2.88 -1.59 -9.27
CA ARG A 53 1.84 -0.59 -9.52
C ARG A 53 1.94 0.56 -8.52
N ALA A 54 1.97 0.26 -7.23
CA ALA A 54 2.04 1.27 -6.17
C ALA A 54 3.28 2.17 -6.33
N LEU A 55 4.44 1.58 -6.65
CA LEU A 55 5.67 2.34 -6.86
C LEU A 55 5.68 3.15 -8.17
N LYS A 56 5.07 2.64 -9.25
CA LYS A 56 4.88 3.39 -10.50
C LYS A 56 3.97 4.60 -10.34
N ASP A 57 2.91 4.43 -9.54
CA ASP A 57 1.90 5.46 -9.32
C ASP A 57 2.33 6.45 -8.23
N GLY A 58 3.44 6.20 -7.53
CA GLY A 58 3.90 7.00 -6.39
C GLY A 58 2.96 6.93 -5.18
N ASP A 59 2.16 5.86 -5.08
CA ASP A 59 1.16 5.70 -4.03
C ASP A 59 1.77 5.03 -2.80
N ALA A 60 2.24 5.88 -1.87
CA ALA A 60 2.80 5.44 -0.60
C ALA A 60 1.80 4.67 0.28
N GLY A 61 0.50 4.97 0.18
CA GLY A 61 -0.53 4.27 0.95
C GLY A 61 -0.76 2.86 0.43
N ALA A 62 -0.85 2.71 -0.90
CA ALA A 62 -0.92 1.39 -1.54
C ALA A 62 0.35 0.58 -1.30
N PHE A 63 1.53 1.19 -1.35
CA PHE A 63 2.78 0.49 -1.04
C PHE A 63 2.83 0.08 0.44
N GLY A 64 2.37 0.93 1.35
CA GLY A 64 2.31 0.65 2.79
C GLY A 64 1.50 -0.59 3.14
N ARG A 65 0.32 -0.79 2.51
CA ARG A 65 -0.50 -2.00 2.70
C ARG A 65 0.17 -3.30 2.27
N LEU A 66 1.23 -3.22 1.45
CA LEU A 66 1.98 -4.38 0.99
C LEU A 66 3.20 -4.68 1.86
N VAL A 67 3.53 -3.79 2.79
CA VAL A 67 4.64 -3.93 3.73
C VAL A 67 4.08 -4.34 5.08
N ASP A 68 4.72 -5.33 5.71
CA ASP A 68 4.32 -5.82 7.02
C ASP A 68 4.47 -4.71 8.07
N SER A 69 3.37 -4.40 8.76
CA SER A 69 3.27 -3.31 9.73
C SER A 69 4.07 -3.59 11.01
N ASP A 70 4.29 -4.85 11.36
CA ASP A 70 5.14 -5.23 12.50
C ASP A 70 6.63 -5.00 12.20
N SER A 71 7.03 -5.12 10.93
CA SER A 71 8.41 -4.92 10.49
C SER A 71 8.76 -3.46 10.10
N SER A 72 7.75 -2.61 9.89
CA SER A 72 7.90 -1.26 9.36
C SER A 72 7.49 -0.19 10.38
N GLY A 73 8.20 0.95 10.38
CA GLY A 73 7.71 2.14 11.08
C GLY A 73 6.66 2.88 10.24
N ASP A 74 5.79 3.66 10.89
CA ASP A 74 4.66 4.37 10.28
C ASP A 74 5.00 5.13 8.99
N ASP A 75 6.21 5.72 8.91
CA ASP A 75 6.65 6.53 7.78
C ASP A 75 7.50 5.75 6.74
N TYR A 76 7.68 4.44 6.90
CA TYR A 76 8.58 3.65 6.05
C TYR A 76 8.22 3.75 4.56
N ALA A 77 6.95 3.48 4.23
CA ALA A 77 6.47 3.46 2.85
C ALA A 77 6.54 4.86 2.21
N ALA A 78 6.12 5.89 2.94
CA ALA A 78 6.19 7.27 2.50
C ALA A 78 7.63 7.70 2.21
N ASN A 79 8.55 7.43 3.13
CA ASN A 79 9.97 7.75 2.96
C ASN A 79 10.60 6.97 1.79
N TYR A 80 10.23 5.70 1.58
CA TYR A 80 10.74 4.91 0.47
C TYR A 80 10.28 5.49 -0.87
N VAL A 81 8.96 5.71 -1.02
CA VAL A 81 8.37 6.24 -2.26
C VAL A 81 8.90 7.63 -2.56
N GLU A 82 9.00 8.52 -1.57
CA GLU A 82 9.56 9.85 -1.77
C GLU A 82 11.02 9.79 -2.24
N ARG A 83 11.85 8.94 -1.62
CA ARG A 83 13.24 8.76 -2.03
C ARG A 83 13.35 8.20 -3.44
N LEU A 84 12.49 7.27 -3.81
CA LEU A 84 12.45 6.72 -5.17
C LEU A 84 12.04 7.79 -6.18
N ASP A 85 11.00 8.58 -5.90
CA ASP A 85 10.53 9.65 -6.78
C ASP A 85 11.59 10.74 -7.03
N ARG A 86 12.36 11.10 -5.99
CA ARG A 86 13.51 12.03 -6.13
C ARG A 86 14.56 11.56 -7.13
N THR A 87 14.64 10.26 -7.42
CA THR A 87 15.55 9.71 -8.44
C THR A 87 15.00 9.83 -9.87
N ARG A 88 13.74 10.25 -10.04
CA ARG A 88 13.04 10.37 -11.32
C ARG A 88 13.12 9.07 -12.14
N PRO A 89 12.51 7.98 -11.63
CA PRO A 89 12.60 6.69 -12.30
C PRO A 89 11.85 6.76 -13.64
N GLN A 90 12.51 6.38 -14.72
CA GLN A 90 11.94 6.28 -16.07
C GLN A 90 11.17 4.97 -16.27
N GLY A 91 11.36 4.02 -15.36
CA GLY A 91 10.62 2.77 -15.35
C GLY A 91 10.96 1.95 -14.12
N ILE A 92 9.93 1.36 -13.54
CA ILE A 92 10.02 0.48 -12.38
C ILE A 92 9.57 -0.91 -12.82
N ARG A 93 10.30 -1.95 -12.41
CA ARG A 93 9.95 -3.35 -12.64
C ARG A 93 10.14 -4.15 -11.38
N THR A 94 9.32 -5.17 -11.20
CA THR A 94 9.44 -6.12 -10.10
C THR A 94 9.74 -7.53 -10.59
N THR A 95 10.47 -8.30 -9.80
CA THR A 95 10.72 -9.72 -10.05
C THR A 95 10.53 -10.51 -8.77
N VAL A 96 9.83 -11.64 -8.88
CA VAL A 96 9.71 -12.63 -7.80
C VAL A 96 10.92 -13.55 -7.84
N LEU A 97 11.73 -13.53 -6.79
CA LEU A 97 12.77 -14.51 -6.53
C LEU A 97 12.16 -15.67 -5.73
N ARG A 98 11.78 -16.75 -6.42
CA ARG A 98 11.24 -17.96 -5.77
C ARG A 98 12.39 -18.82 -5.23
N ARG A 99 12.79 -18.58 -3.99
CA ARG A 99 13.60 -19.54 -3.22
C ARG A 99 12.66 -20.44 -2.43
N GLU A 100 13.02 -21.70 -2.23
CA GLU A 100 12.14 -22.70 -1.60
C GLU A 100 11.67 -22.31 -0.19
N LYS A 101 12.48 -21.55 0.55
CA LYS A 101 12.17 -21.16 1.94
C LYS A 101 11.98 -19.65 2.14
N ASP A 102 12.67 -18.85 1.34
CA ASP A 102 12.73 -17.39 1.53
C ASP A 102 12.43 -16.69 0.19
N PRO A 103 11.16 -16.65 -0.25
CA PRO A 103 10.81 -15.90 -1.45
C PRO A 103 11.09 -14.42 -1.23
N ALA A 104 11.47 -13.72 -2.28
CA ALA A 104 11.76 -12.29 -2.21
C ALA A 104 11.20 -11.56 -3.44
N ILE A 105 10.97 -10.26 -3.29
CA ILE A 105 10.59 -9.37 -4.39
C ILE A 105 11.71 -8.35 -4.57
N THR A 106 12.22 -8.28 -5.80
CA THR A 106 13.23 -7.30 -6.19
C THR A 106 12.57 -6.24 -7.06
N VAL A 107 12.71 -4.97 -6.67
CA VAL A 107 12.35 -3.79 -7.45
C VAL A 107 13.60 -3.25 -8.13
N VAL A 108 13.51 -3.02 -9.43
CA VAL A 108 14.53 -2.35 -10.23
C VAL A 108 13.93 -1.10 -10.85
N ALA A 109 14.52 0.05 -10.58
CA ALA A 109 14.13 1.33 -11.14
C ALA A 109 15.28 1.92 -11.96
N ASN A 110 15.03 2.17 -13.24
CA ASN A 110 15.99 2.87 -14.11
C ASN A 110 15.87 4.37 -13.86
N VAL A 111 16.98 5.04 -13.54
CA VAL A 111 16.98 6.47 -13.23
C VAL A 111 17.56 7.28 -14.38
N ASP A 112 17.13 8.54 -14.48
CA ASP A 112 17.69 9.48 -15.44
C ASP A 112 19.22 9.60 -15.29
N GLY A 113 19.91 9.60 -16.43
CA GLY A 113 21.39 9.63 -16.45
C GLY A 113 22.07 8.26 -16.42
N GLY A 114 21.31 7.16 -16.57
CA GLY A 114 21.84 5.81 -16.79
C GLY A 114 22.17 5.03 -15.52
N GLY A 115 21.70 5.49 -14.35
CA GLY A 115 21.80 4.75 -13.11
C GLY A 115 20.67 3.73 -12.93
N VAL A 116 20.84 2.84 -11.94
CA VAL A 116 19.80 1.91 -11.51
C VAL A 116 19.68 1.94 -9.99
N VAL A 117 18.46 2.06 -9.49
CA VAL A 117 18.13 1.80 -8.08
C VAL A 117 17.57 0.40 -7.99
N CYS A 118 18.06 -0.35 -7.01
CA CYS A 118 17.66 -1.73 -6.82
C CYS A 118 17.39 -1.98 -5.34
N SER A 119 16.28 -2.62 -5.04
CA SER A 119 15.82 -2.90 -3.68
C SER A 119 15.19 -4.28 -3.64
N THR A 120 15.47 -5.05 -2.60
CA THR A 120 14.93 -6.40 -2.43
C THR A 120 14.37 -6.54 -1.02
N TRP A 121 13.19 -7.12 -0.93
CA TRP A 121 12.52 -7.44 0.33
C TRP A 121 12.24 -8.94 0.37
N SER A 122 12.31 -9.51 1.57
CA SER A 122 11.75 -10.83 1.80
C SER A 122 10.23 -10.74 1.69
N ALA A 123 9.63 -11.74 1.05
CA ALA A 123 8.19 -11.91 1.05
C ALA A 123 7.83 -12.93 2.14
N ILE A 124 7.00 -12.51 3.09
CA ILE A 124 6.55 -13.35 4.21
C ILE A 124 5.04 -13.51 4.18
N ARG A 125 4.52 -14.51 4.91
CA ARG A 125 3.09 -14.69 5.13
C ARG A 125 2.69 -13.97 6.41
N SER A 126 1.79 -13.01 6.30
CA SER A 126 1.13 -12.32 7.43
C SER A 126 -0.39 -12.44 7.24
N GLU A 127 -1.10 -12.86 8.28
CA GLU A 127 -2.56 -13.10 8.26
C GLU A 127 -3.08 -13.94 7.07
N GLY A 128 -2.27 -14.89 6.59
CA GLY A 128 -2.61 -15.74 5.45
C GLY A 128 -2.45 -15.08 4.07
N ARG A 129 -1.93 -13.85 4.00
CA ARG A 129 -1.60 -13.11 2.77
C ARG A 129 -0.09 -12.90 2.67
N TRP A 130 0.42 -12.61 1.48
CA TRP A 130 1.82 -12.28 1.26
C TRP A 130 2.05 -10.80 1.43
N VAL A 131 3.07 -10.43 2.19
CA VAL A 131 3.53 -9.06 2.43
C VAL A 131 5.05 -8.99 2.31
N LEU A 132 5.58 -7.77 2.18
CA LEU A 132 7.01 -7.48 2.21
C LEU A 132 7.46 -7.27 3.66
N ASP A 133 8.52 -7.95 4.07
CA ASP A 133 9.22 -7.61 5.31
C ASP A 133 10.11 -6.39 5.05
N ALA A 134 9.88 -5.30 5.78
CA ALA A 134 10.64 -4.05 5.65
C ALA A 134 12.09 -4.19 6.14
N ALA A 135 12.40 -5.22 6.93
CA ALA A 135 13.76 -5.55 7.28
C ALA A 135 14.46 -6.17 6.05
N PRO A 136 15.55 -5.57 5.53
CA PRO A 136 16.29 -6.21 4.47
C PRO A 136 16.90 -7.50 5.01
N ALA A 137 16.55 -8.65 4.41
CA ALA A 137 17.33 -9.85 4.61
C ALA A 137 18.78 -9.55 4.21
N LEU A 138 19.74 -9.89 5.07
CA LEU A 138 21.17 -9.87 4.77
C LEU A 138 21.52 -10.97 3.76
N SER A 139 20.85 -11.02 2.60
CA SER A 139 21.18 -11.96 1.54
C SER A 139 22.36 -11.41 0.75
N GLN A 140 23.50 -12.11 0.83
CA GLN A 140 24.75 -11.81 0.10
C GLN A 140 24.67 -12.12 -1.40
N ASP A 141 23.48 -12.12 -1.99
CA ASP A 141 23.31 -12.48 -3.39
C ASP A 141 23.25 -11.19 -4.19
N GLY A 142 24.31 -10.93 -4.96
CA GLY A 142 24.50 -9.77 -5.84
C GLY A 142 23.49 -9.68 -6.98
N GLY A 143 22.21 -9.48 -6.65
CA GLY A 143 21.09 -9.49 -7.59
C GLY A 143 20.68 -8.12 -8.10
N CYS A 144 21.63 -7.23 -8.36
CA CYS A 144 21.41 -5.98 -9.10
C CYS A 144 22.47 -5.86 -10.20
N GLY A 145 22.70 -6.94 -10.95
CA GLY A 145 23.71 -6.96 -12.02
C GLY A 145 23.72 -8.24 -12.82
N ALA A 146 22.98 -8.28 -13.93
CA ALA A 146 23.29 -9.04 -15.15
C ALA A 146 22.31 -8.75 -16.32
N ALA A 147 21.81 -7.52 -16.47
CA ALA A 147 20.99 -7.15 -17.63
C ALA A 147 21.40 -5.77 -18.18
N GLY A 148 22.66 -5.63 -18.56
CA GLY A 148 23.12 -4.43 -19.27
C GLY A 148 24.63 -4.24 -19.25
N GLY A 149 25.31 -4.75 -20.28
CA GLY A 149 26.63 -4.26 -20.69
C GLY A 149 27.82 -5.09 -20.22
N ASP A 150 28.17 -6.13 -20.98
CA ASP A 150 29.48 -6.14 -21.62
C ASP A 150 29.44 -7.01 -22.88
N ASN A 151 29.52 -6.35 -24.04
CA ASN A 151 29.83 -6.98 -25.31
C ASN A 151 31.10 -6.27 -25.78
N SER A 152 32.25 -6.69 -25.26
CA SER A 152 33.56 -6.27 -25.77
C SER A 152 34.65 -7.29 -25.47
N ARG A 153 35.03 -7.97 -26.56
CA ARG A 153 36.28 -8.69 -26.88
C ARG A 153 36.49 -10.08 -26.33
#